data_AF-A0A928VDD6-F1
#
_entry.id   AF-A0A928VDD6-F1
#
_cell.length_a   1.000
_cell.length_b   1.000
_cell.length_c   1.000
_cell.angle_alpha   90.00
_cell.angle_beta   90.00
_cell.angle_gamma   90.00
#
_symmetry.space_group_name_H-M   'P 1'
#
loop_
_entity.id
_entity.type
_entity.pdbx_description
1 polymer ?
#
loop_
_entity_poly.entity_id
_entity_poly.type
_entity_poly.pdbx_seq_one_letter_code
_entity_poly.pdbx_strand_id
1 'polypeptide(L)'
;CFYIDNWQAAVGKDRIDWQTELPPDLVIEIDVTTYTAAEDYLPYRVPEVWLFKKNRFLIHQLENDRYVLRETSQFFPGIDIKTIASQCLQDAAERGTGVAIRELRSRF
;
A
#
# COMPACT_ATOMS: atom_id res chain seq x y z
N CYS A 1 -6.89 3.08 -1.79
CA CYS A 1 -7.26 1.92 -0.95
C CYS A 1 -7.57 0.74 -1.86
N PHE A 2 -7.29 -0.47 -1.40
CA PHE A 2 -7.42 -1.72 -2.15
C PHE A 2 -8.11 -2.77 -1.28
N TYR A 3 -9.13 -3.41 -1.85
CA TYR A 3 -9.72 -4.62 -1.30
C TYR A 3 -9.16 -5.81 -2.07
N ILE A 4 -8.49 -6.72 -1.37
CA ILE A 4 -7.80 -7.88 -1.92
C ILE A 4 -8.63 -9.11 -1.57
N ASP A 5 -8.63 -9.52 -0.30
CA ASP A 5 -9.41 -10.66 0.17
C ASP A 5 -10.87 -10.26 0.41
N ASN A 6 -11.12 -9.02 0.84
CA ASN A 6 -12.46 -8.50 1.15
C ASN A 6 -13.12 -7.77 -0.04
N TRP A 7 -12.72 -8.06 -1.28
CA TRP A 7 -13.20 -7.34 -2.47
C TRP A 7 -14.72 -7.31 -2.62
N GLN A 8 -15.41 -8.36 -2.18
CA GLN A 8 -16.87 -8.47 -2.22
C GLN A 8 -17.56 -7.36 -1.41
N ALA A 9 -16.92 -6.84 -0.37
CA ALA A 9 -17.46 -5.75 0.45
C ALA A 9 -17.54 -4.42 -0.32
N ALA A 10 -16.75 -4.27 -1.37
CA ALA A 10 -16.64 -3.04 -2.17
C ALA A 10 -17.41 -3.08 -3.51
N VAL A 11 -17.79 -4.25 -4.00
CA VAL A 11 -18.42 -4.41 -5.32
C VAL A 11 -19.78 -3.70 -5.36
N GLY A 12 -19.98 -2.89 -6.40
CA GLY A 12 -21.26 -2.23 -6.67
C GLY A 12 -21.59 -1.06 -5.72
N LYS A 13 -20.62 -0.62 -4.90
CA LYS A 13 -20.79 0.52 -3.99
C LYS A 13 -20.00 1.72 -4.49
N ASP A 14 -20.68 2.86 -4.63
CA ASP A 14 -20.05 4.13 -4.99
C ASP A 14 -19.34 4.79 -3.78
N ARG A 15 -19.78 4.46 -2.56
CA ARG A 15 -19.20 4.92 -1.30
C ARG A 15 -19.23 3.80 -0.28
N ILE A 16 -18.16 3.70 0.50
CA ILE A 16 -18.02 2.70 1.57
C ILE A 16 -17.67 3.45 2.85
N ASP A 17 -18.46 3.23 3.89
CA ASP A 17 -18.20 3.82 5.21
C ASP A 17 -17.38 2.84 6.04
N TRP A 18 -16.09 3.11 6.22
CA TRP A 18 -15.16 2.22 6.94
C TRP A 18 -15.40 2.16 8.46
N GLN A 19 -16.29 3.00 9.01
CA GLN A 19 -16.67 2.89 10.42
C GLN A 19 -17.75 1.84 10.65
N THR A 20 -18.57 1.56 9.64
CA THR A 20 -19.72 0.66 9.73
C THR A 20 -19.57 -0.59 8.86
N GLU A 21 -18.73 -0.52 7.83
CA GLU A 21 -18.48 -1.59 6.87
C GLU A 21 -17.03 -2.09 6.98
N LEU A 22 -16.76 -3.25 6.36
CA LEU A 22 -15.41 -3.80 6.33
C LEU A 22 -14.43 -2.80 5.69
N PRO A 23 -13.31 -2.48 6.35
CA PRO A 23 -12.31 -1.58 5.80
C PRO A 23 -11.58 -2.24 4.63
N PRO A 24 -10.85 -1.45 3.82
CA PRO A 24 -9.95 -2.00 2.82
C PRO A 24 -8.87 -2.87 3.48
N ASP A 25 -8.39 -3.85 2.73
CA ASP A 25 -7.29 -4.73 3.14
C ASP A 25 -5.95 -3.97 3.17
N LEU A 26 -5.72 -3.16 2.14
CA LEU A 26 -4.47 -2.43 1.95
C LEU A 26 -4.73 -0.96 1.59
N VAL A 27 -4.02 -0.06 2.24
CA VAL A 27 -3.94 1.35 1.84
C VAL A 27 -2.51 1.67 1.41
N ILE A 28 -2.36 2.45 0.34
CA ILE A 28 -1.06 2.93 -0.15
C ILE A 28 -1.14 4.46 -0.18
N GLU A 29 -0.24 5.12 0.54
CA GLU A 29 -0.12 6.57 0.57
C GLU A 29 1.25 7.02 0.08
N ILE A 30 1.24 8.13 -0.65
CA ILE A 30 2.45 8.77 -1.19
C ILE A 30 2.50 10.18 -0.58
N ASP A 31 3.47 10.40 0.31
CA ASP A 31 3.69 11.72 0.94
C ASP A 31 4.25 12.68 -0.13
N VAL A 32 3.38 13.46 -0.75
CA VAL A 32 3.78 14.56 -1.63
C VAL A 32 3.86 15.89 -0.86
N THR A 33 2.92 16.15 0.06
CA THR A 33 2.82 17.45 0.78
C THR A 33 2.29 17.39 2.21
N THR A 34 1.54 16.35 2.58
CA THR A 34 0.88 16.25 3.88
C THR A 34 1.44 15.03 4.60
N TYR A 35 1.96 15.21 5.81
CA TYR A 35 2.49 14.10 6.61
C TYR A 35 1.36 13.13 6.94
N THR A 36 1.35 11.97 6.29
CA THR A 36 0.41 10.89 6.62
C THR A 36 1.08 9.92 7.57
N ALA A 37 0.43 9.66 8.71
CA ALA A 37 0.89 8.69 9.70
C ALA A 37 0.12 7.38 9.49
N ALA A 38 0.75 6.22 9.74
CA ALA A 38 0.03 4.95 9.63
C ALA A 38 -1.11 4.90 10.66
N GLU A 39 -0.88 5.54 11.80
CA GLU A 39 -1.77 5.70 12.94
C GLU A 39 -3.10 6.38 12.58
N ASP A 40 -3.14 7.20 11.52
CA ASP A 40 -4.39 7.83 11.03
C ASP A 40 -5.40 6.78 10.54
N TYR A 41 -4.92 5.59 10.18
CA TYR A 41 -5.74 4.45 9.75
C TYR A 41 -6.14 3.51 10.89
N LEU A 42 -5.69 3.77 12.13
CA LEU A 42 -5.99 2.91 13.28
C LEU A 42 -7.48 2.86 13.63
N PRO A 43 -8.25 3.98 13.60
CA PRO A 43 -9.69 3.97 13.87
C PRO A 43 -10.47 3.04 12.92
N TYR A 44 -9.98 2.86 11.69
CA TYR A 44 -10.60 2.00 10.68
C TYR A 44 -10.05 0.57 10.70
N ARG A 45 -9.03 0.28 11.51
CA ARG A 45 -8.40 -1.04 11.64
C ARG A 45 -7.95 -1.66 10.30
N VAL A 46 -7.42 -0.84 9.40
CA VAL A 46 -6.88 -1.33 8.12
C VAL A 46 -5.75 -2.34 8.40
N PRO A 47 -5.79 -3.56 7.84
CA PRO A 47 -4.78 -4.57 8.14
C PRO A 47 -3.35 -4.18 7.75
N GLU A 48 -3.17 -3.55 6.59
CA GLU A 48 -1.85 -3.12 6.11
C GLU A 48 -1.88 -1.72 5.48
N VAL A 49 -0.89 -0.89 5.81
CA VAL A 49 -0.73 0.46 5.28
C VAL A 49 0.69 0.62 4.73
N TRP A 50 0.81 0.97 3.46
CA TRP A 50 2.07 1.28 2.81
C TRP A 50 2.24 2.79 2.74
N LEU A 51 3.36 3.29 3.24
CA LEU A 51 3.71 4.70 3.18
C LEU A 51 4.97 4.86 2.34
N PHE A 52 4.87 5.65 1.27
CA PHE A 52 6.02 6.11 0.52
C PHE A 52 6.35 7.55 0.91
N LYS A 53 7.37 7.74 1.74
CA LYS A 53 7.80 9.07 2.23
C LYS A 53 9.30 9.22 2.24
N LYS A 54 9.80 10.42 1.89
CA LYS A 54 11.24 10.75 1.86
C LYS A 54 12.06 9.70 1.10
N ASN A 55 11.54 9.25 -0.03
CA ASN A 55 12.15 8.21 -0.88
C ASN A 55 12.34 6.85 -0.19
N ARG A 56 11.53 6.55 0.84
CA ARG A 56 11.50 5.27 1.53
C ARG A 56 10.12 4.65 1.46
N PHE A 57 10.08 3.36 1.17
CA PHE A 57 8.88 2.55 1.18
C PHE A 57 8.76 1.82 2.52
N LEU A 58 7.69 2.08 3.26
CA LEU A 58 7.42 1.54 4.58
C LEU A 58 6.16 0.70 4.54
N ILE A 59 6.23 -0.49 5.13
CA ILE A 59 5.09 -1.40 5.25
C ILE A 59 4.72 -1.44 6.74
N HIS A 60 3.51 -1.02 7.06
CA HIS A 60 2.94 -1.04 8.39
C HIS A 60 1.83 -2.09 8.45
N GLN A 61 1.93 -3.03 9.39
CA GLN A 61 0.89 -4.03 9.65
C GLN A 61 0.24 -3.76 11.00
N LEU A 62 -1.09 -3.93 11.06
CA LEU A 62 -1.85 -3.78 12.30
C LEU A 62 -1.69 -5.01 13.18
N GLU A 63 -1.10 -4.83 14.37
CA GLU A 63 -0.91 -5.87 15.38
C GLU A 63 -1.33 -5.37 16.75
N ASN A 64 -2.28 -6.05 17.40
CA ASN A 64 -2.75 -5.72 18.77
C ASN A 64 -2.99 -4.20 18.95
N ASP A 65 -3.72 -3.60 18.01
CA ASP A 65 -4.13 -2.18 18.01
C ASP A 65 -3.00 -1.16 17.81
N ARG A 66 -1.91 -1.56 17.17
CA ARG A 66 -0.86 -0.62 16.72
C ARG A 66 -0.29 -1.04 15.37
N TYR A 67 0.17 -0.05 14.61
CA TYR A 67 0.92 -0.33 13.40
C TYR A 67 2.39 -0.62 13.72
N VAL A 68 2.88 -1.75 13.22
CA VAL A 68 4.27 -2.19 13.37
C VAL A 68 4.93 -2.21 11.99
N LEU A 69 6.16 -1.70 11.92
CA LEU A 69 6.96 -1.78 10.69
C LEU A 69 7.33 -3.22 10.38
N ARG A 70 7.14 -3.61 9.13
CA ARG A 70 7.44 -4.94 8.62
C ARG A 70 8.29 -4.86 7.35
N GLU A 71 9.01 -5.94 7.09
CA GLU A 71 9.85 -6.07 5.90
C GLU A 71 9.07 -6.61 4.70
N THR A 72 8.11 -7.50 4.94
CA THR A 72 7.29 -8.14 3.92
C THR A 72 5.83 -7.77 4.08
N SER A 73 5.09 -7.76 2.97
CA SER A 73 3.64 -7.63 2.98
C SER A 73 2.98 -8.95 3.40
N GLN A 74 1.85 -8.88 4.10
CA GLN A 74 1.02 -10.05 4.40
C GLN A 74 0.20 -10.50 3.19
N PHE A 75 -0.14 -9.58 2.28
CA PHE A 75 -0.96 -9.85 1.09
C PHE A 75 -0.11 -10.32 -0.10
N PHE A 76 1.17 -9.99 -0.11
CA PHE A 76 2.12 -10.39 -1.16
C PHE A 76 3.29 -11.19 -0.56
N PRO A 77 3.04 -12.37 0.04
CA PRO A 77 4.11 -13.17 0.63
C PRO A 77 5.09 -13.62 -0.46
N GLY A 78 6.38 -13.47 -0.18
CA GLY A 78 7.45 -13.85 -1.12
C GLY A 78 7.78 -12.81 -2.19
N ILE A 79 7.09 -11.67 -2.21
CA ILE A 79 7.42 -10.55 -3.11
C ILE A 79 8.14 -9.46 -2.32
N ASP A 80 9.35 -9.10 -2.74
CA ASP A 80 10.09 -7.98 -2.17
C ASP A 80 9.59 -6.65 -2.74
N ILE A 81 8.46 -6.20 -2.20
CA ILE A 81 7.79 -4.96 -2.61
C ILE A 81 8.72 -3.75 -2.47
N LYS A 82 9.55 -3.70 -1.42
CA LYS A 82 10.47 -2.57 -1.19
C LYS A 82 11.47 -2.45 -2.33
N THR A 83 12.12 -3.56 -2.70
CA THR A 83 13.08 -3.59 -3.81
C THR A 83 12.40 -3.26 -5.14
N ILE A 84 11.22 -3.83 -5.40
CA ILE A 84 10.47 -3.57 -6.63
C ILE A 84 10.08 -2.10 -6.74
N ALA A 85 9.56 -1.50 -5.66
CA ALA A 85 9.18 -0.10 -5.64
C ALA A 85 10.40 0.81 -5.89
N SER A 86 11.52 0.55 -5.21
CA SER A 86 12.76 1.31 -5.41
C SER A 86 13.28 1.21 -6.84
N GLN A 87 13.30 0.00 -7.43
CA GLN A 87 13.74 -0.19 -8.82
C GLN A 87 12.80 0.48 -9.81
N CYS A 88 11.49 0.38 -9.61
CA CYS A 88 10.51 1.01 -10.49
C CYS A 88 10.64 2.55 -10.48
N LEU A 89 10.93 3.15 -9.33
CA LEU A 89 11.17 4.59 -9.23
C LEU A 89 12.49 5.00 -9.91
N GLN A 90 13.54 4.19 -9.76
CA GLN A 90 14.81 4.42 -10.43
C GLN A 90 14.66 4.35 -11.95
N ASP A 91 14.04 3.28 -12.48
CA ASP A 91 13.75 3.14 -13.91
C ASP A 91 12.89 4.31 -14.42
N ALA A 92 11.90 4.77 -13.63
CA ALA A 92 11.06 5.89 -14.03
C ALA A 92 11.86 7.21 -14.11
N ALA A 93 12.79 7.44 -13.19
CA ALA A 93 13.64 8.62 -13.16
C ALA A 93 14.70 8.62 -14.27
N GLU A 94 15.29 7.46 -14.57
CA GLU A 94 16.40 7.35 -15.54
C GLU A 94 15.92 7.11 -16.97
N ARG A 95 14.85 6.33 -17.15
CA ARG A 95 14.41 5.79 -18.45
C ARG A 95 12.97 6.15 -18.80
N GLY A 96 12.28 6.86 -17.90
CA GLY A 96 10.90 7.32 -18.07
C GLY A 96 9.87 6.30 -17.59
N THR A 97 8.72 6.82 -17.12
CA THR A 97 7.64 6.04 -16.51
C THR A 97 7.11 4.92 -17.39
N GLY A 98 7.06 5.11 -18.71
CA GLY A 98 6.58 4.08 -19.64
C GLY A 98 7.46 2.83 -19.66
N VAL A 99 8.78 2.99 -19.56
CA VAL A 99 9.72 1.88 -19.47
C VAL A 99 9.58 1.18 -18.12
N ALA A 100 9.53 1.96 -17.03
CA ALA A 100 9.37 1.41 -15.68
C ALA A 100 8.10 0.55 -15.53
N ILE A 101 6.95 1.04 -16.00
CA ILE A 101 5.69 0.28 -15.96
C ILE A 101 5.78 -1.00 -16.80
N ARG A 102 6.41 -0.93 -17.98
CA ARG A 102 6.57 -2.10 -18.86
C ARG A 102 7.45 -3.17 -18.22
N GLU A 103 8.58 -2.79 -17.64
CA GLU A 103 9.49 -3.71 -16.94
C GLU A 103 8.84 -4.29 -15.67
N LEU A 104 8.05 -3.50 -14.94
CA LEU A 104 7.30 -4.03 -13.80
C LEU A 104 6.30 -5.10 -14.24
N ARG A 105 5.59 -4.87 -15.36
CA ARG A 105 4.62 -5.81 -15.93
C ARG A 105 5.24 -7.08 -16.51
N SER A 106 6.53 -7.11 -16.85
CA SER A 106 7.18 -8.31 -17.39
C SER A 106 7.70 -9.27 -16.31
N ARG A 107 7.71 -8.83 -15.05
CA ARG A 107 8.23 -9.60 -13.89
C ARG A 107 7.21 -10.50 -13.22
N PHE A 108 5.93 -10.33 -13.55
CA PHE A 108 4.77 -11.05 -13.00
C PHE A 108 3.79 -11.38 -14.13
#